data_AF-A5FFQ1-F1
#
_entry.id   AF-A5FFQ1-F1
#
_cell.length_a   1.000
_cell.length_b   1.000
_cell.length_c   1.000
_cell.angle_alpha   90.00
_cell.angle_beta   90.00
_cell.angle_gamma   90.00
#
_symmetry.space_group_name_H-M   'P 1'
#
loop_
_entity.id
_entity.type
_entity.pdbx_description
1 polymer ?
#
loop_
_entity_poly.entity_id
_entity_poly.type
_entity_poly.pdbx_seq_one_letter_code
_entity_poly.pdbx_strand_id
1 'polypeptide(L)'
;MNTQKPILVIVVEGEKFFNFFKNEVEKIWPSHSIYFLENYSGQVLYKFNYPANTDLLDFPYITEPSWKNYKEDIGYVWHLENMEVVKTDYSNTAILKSAEKIIFMSPYLCQVDAIAFEILINQTLGKADKPCLYCSAESFDREKIKLSMKNPVAVTDDFFQDSVRFYTAKRFFEYNFNFNSCVLFKPALQKAGILNSDFVFTKYVFQIFYALKNKSDFSFDDMFDMIYYWKGTGLYPEASSFYSDTIVQNLIDAGLIEDNGNGTEDNKHYDFTEKGKALFKFINPECWDIDMLGKLIVWQQNWPECKREMEDYLVQFFRKQMEFNG
;
A
#
# COMPACT_ATOMS: atom_id res chain seq x y z
N MET A 1 2.83 17.83 45.23
CA MET A 1 3.40 16.73 44.42
C MET A 1 3.01 16.99 42.99
N ASN A 2 3.97 17.23 42.09
CA ASN A 2 3.70 17.42 40.66
C ASN A 2 3.55 16.02 40.06
N THR A 3 2.36 15.42 40.17
CA THR A 3 2.09 14.12 39.54
C THR A 3 1.89 14.37 38.05
N GLN A 4 2.94 14.12 37.28
CA GLN A 4 2.87 14.18 35.82
C GLN A 4 1.72 13.30 35.34
N LYS A 5 0.83 13.86 34.52
CA LYS A 5 -0.31 13.09 33.96
C LYS A 5 0.22 11.94 33.09
N PRO A 6 -0.41 10.76 33.10
CA PRO A 6 -0.08 9.67 32.19
C PRO A 6 -0.22 10.12 30.72
N ILE A 7 0.67 9.65 29.86
CA ILE A 7 0.73 10.05 28.45
C ILE A 7 -0.21 9.16 27.63
N LEU A 8 -1.16 9.80 26.93
CA LEU A 8 -2.00 9.20 25.90
C LEU A 8 -1.54 9.70 24.53
N VAL A 9 -1.19 8.78 23.63
CA VAL A 9 -0.90 9.11 22.24
C VAL A 9 -2.07 8.69 21.35
N ILE A 10 -2.53 9.60 20.51
CA ILE A 10 -3.60 9.36 19.53
C ILE A 10 -3.03 9.53 18.13
N VAL A 11 -3.06 8.46 17.35
CA VAL A 11 -2.60 8.42 15.97
C VAL A 11 -3.81 8.59 15.04
N VAL A 12 -3.79 9.55 14.13
CA VAL A 12 -4.89 9.84 13.17
C VAL A 12 -4.36 10.06 11.76
N GLU A 13 -5.19 9.99 10.72
CA GLU A 13 -4.73 10.12 9.32
C GLU A 13 -4.18 11.51 8.91
N GLY A 14 -4.42 12.57 9.69
CA GLY A 14 -3.92 13.90 9.35
C GLY A 14 -4.39 15.03 10.27
N GLU A 15 -3.77 16.21 10.15
CA GLU A 15 -3.99 17.34 11.08
C GLU A 15 -5.45 17.80 11.22
N LYS A 16 -6.23 17.68 10.13
CA LYS A 16 -7.65 18.06 10.14
C LYS A 16 -8.45 17.28 11.18
N PHE A 17 -8.03 16.06 11.51
CA PHE A 17 -8.68 15.23 12.51
C PHE A 17 -8.40 15.70 13.94
N PHE A 18 -7.23 16.27 14.23
CA PHE A 18 -6.93 16.82 15.57
C PHE A 18 -7.97 17.87 15.95
N ASN A 19 -8.19 18.83 15.04
CA ASN A 19 -9.10 19.95 15.25
C ASN A 19 -10.55 19.50 15.40
N PHE A 20 -10.92 18.42 14.73
CA PHE A 20 -12.29 17.92 14.77
C PHE A 20 -12.62 17.24 16.11
N PHE A 21 -11.67 16.50 16.70
CA PHE A 21 -11.91 15.68 17.90
C PHE A 21 -11.35 16.24 19.21
N LYS A 22 -10.48 17.26 19.19
CA LYS A 22 -9.75 17.75 20.37
C LYS A 22 -10.63 17.96 21.61
N ASN A 23 -11.81 18.54 21.42
CA ASN A 23 -12.75 18.86 22.49
C ASN A 23 -13.33 17.60 23.16
N GLU A 24 -13.69 16.59 22.36
CA GLU A 24 -14.22 15.32 22.83
C GLU A 24 -13.14 14.51 23.55
N VAL A 25 -11.94 14.48 22.98
CA VAL A 25 -10.79 13.73 23.51
C VAL A 25 -10.40 14.23 24.90
N GLU A 26 -10.27 15.54 25.09
CA GLU A 26 -9.93 16.12 26.41
C GLU A 26 -11.01 15.86 27.46
N LYS A 27 -12.29 15.86 27.06
CA LYS A 27 -13.41 15.55 27.97
C LYS A 27 -13.48 14.08 28.37
N ILE A 28 -13.11 13.17 27.48
CA ILE A 28 -13.17 11.72 27.74
C ILE A 28 -11.95 11.26 28.55
N TRP A 29 -10.77 11.84 28.31
CA TRP A 29 -9.54 11.48 29.01
C TRP A 29 -8.87 12.66 29.75
N PRO A 30 -9.58 13.36 30.66
CA PRO A 30 -9.08 14.59 31.31
C PRO A 30 -7.87 14.35 32.23
N SER A 31 -7.68 13.10 32.66
CA SER A 31 -6.56 12.67 33.50
C SER A 31 -5.25 12.46 32.74
N HIS A 32 -5.25 12.49 31.41
CA HIS A 32 -4.05 12.22 30.59
C HIS A 32 -3.44 13.52 30.05
N SER A 33 -2.14 13.46 29.73
CA SER A 33 -1.48 14.40 28.82
C SER A 33 -1.59 13.81 27.42
N ILE A 34 -2.29 14.51 26.54
CA ILE A 34 -2.75 13.96 25.26
C ILE A 34 -1.88 14.48 24.13
N TYR A 35 -1.31 13.57 23.34
CA TYR A 35 -0.51 13.90 22.19
C TYR A 35 -1.12 13.29 20.93
N PHE A 36 -1.07 14.01 19.83
CA PHE A 36 -1.48 13.55 18.52
C PHE A 36 -0.26 13.27 17.63
N LEU A 37 -0.41 12.28 16.75
CA LEU A 37 0.51 11.92 15.67
C LEU A 37 -0.27 11.65 14.39
N GLU A 38 0.38 11.80 13.24
CA GLU A 38 -0.21 11.40 11.96
C GLU A 38 0.14 9.93 11.61
N ASN A 39 -0.84 9.20 11.10
CA ASN A 39 -0.67 7.93 10.42
C ASN A 39 -0.45 8.21 8.94
N TYR A 40 0.78 8.08 8.48
CA TYR A 40 1.14 8.36 7.10
C TYR A 40 0.88 7.17 6.17
N SER A 41 -0.30 6.56 6.26
CA SER A 41 -0.71 5.41 5.45
C SER A 41 -0.69 5.68 3.94
N GLY A 42 -0.88 6.94 3.52
CA GLY A 42 -0.89 7.38 2.13
C GLY A 42 0.40 8.05 1.61
N GLN A 43 1.42 8.27 2.44
CA GLN A 43 2.67 8.94 2.03
C GLN A 43 3.89 8.16 2.47
N VAL A 44 4.93 8.13 1.62
CA VAL A 44 6.39 7.96 1.83
C VAL A 44 6.90 7.02 2.94
N LEU A 45 6.34 7.00 4.15
CA LEU A 45 6.80 6.39 5.38
C LEU A 45 6.83 4.86 5.46
N TYR A 46 6.13 4.15 4.57
CA TYR A 46 6.22 2.67 4.51
C TYR A 46 6.67 2.20 3.14
N LYS A 47 7.74 2.83 2.63
CA LYS A 47 8.47 2.32 1.47
C LYS A 47 9.13 0.99 1.82
N PHE A 48 9.07 0.07 0.88
CA PHE A 48 9.81 -1.17 0.97
C PHE A 48 11.32 -0.91 0.99
N ASN A 49 12.03 -1.67 1.82
CA ASN A 49 13.47 -1.75 1.82
C ASN A 49 13.90 -2.90 0.93
N TYR A 50 14.11 -2.60 -0.36
CA TYR A 50 14.62 -3.61 -1.29
C TYR A 50 16.11 -3.84 -1.09
N PRO A 51 16.62 -5.06 -1.34
CA PRO A 51 18.06 -5.32 -1.37
C PRO A 51 18.77 -4.38 -2.35
N ALA A 52 19.89 -3.79 -1.92
CA ALA A 52 20.66 -2.86 -2.75
C ALA A 52 21.60 -3.57 -3.73
N ASN A 53 22.15 -4.72 -3.34
CA ASN A 53 23.06 -5.50 -4.17
C ASN A 53 22.34 -6.74 -4.71
N THR A 54 22.02 -6.73 -6.00
CA THR A 54 21.33 -7.83 -6.68
C THR A 54 22.27 -8.96 -7.10
N ASP A 55 23.58 -8.72 -7.19
CA ASP A 55 24.55 -9.68 -7.73
C ASP A 55 24.79 -10.88 -6.81
N LEU A 56 24.39 -10.77 -5.53
CA LEU A 56 24.54 -11.80 -4.50
C LEU A 56 23.23 -12.56 -4.22
N LEU A 57 22.17 -12.31 -4.99
CA LEU A 57 20.86 -12.88 -4.75
C LEU A 57 20.54 -13.98 -5.76
N ASP A 58 19.92 -15.05 -5.26
CA ASP A 58 19.31 -16.07 -6.10
C ASP A 58 17.92 -15.59 -6.57
N PHE A 59 17.68 -15.66 -7.87
CA PHE A 59 16.39 -15.32 -8.48
C PHE A 59 15.63 -16.59 -8.93
N PRO A 60 14.29 -16.63 -8.82
CA PRO A 60 13.41 -15.59 -8.27
C PRO A 60 13.61 -15.38 -6.76
N TYR A 61 13.70 -14.11 -6.36
CA TYR A 61 13.96 -13.72 -4.98
C TYR A 61 12.66 -13.63 -4.19
N ILE A 62 12.50 -14.45 -3.15
CA ILE A 62 11.30 -14.47 -2.30
C ILE A 62 11.71 -14.29 -0.85
N THR A 63 11.15 -13.28 -0.18
CA THR A 63 11.37 -12.99 1.24
C THR A 63 10.17 -12.28 1.85
N GLU A 64 10.17 -12.19 3.18
CA GLU A 64 9.28 -11.27 3.88
C GLU A 64 9.54 -9.81 3.49
N PRO A 65 8.49 -9.00 3.30
CA PRO A 65 8.64 -7.57 3.12
C PRO A 65 9.43 -6.95 4.26
N SER A 66 10.42 -6.16 3.90
CA SER A 66 11.08 -5.26 4.83
C SER A 66 10.73 -3.82 4.50
N TRP A 67 10.71 -3.00 5.54
CA TRP A 67 10.29 -1.60 5.47
C TRP A 67 11.49 -0.72 5.72
N LYS A 68 11.60 0.39 5.00
CA LYS A 68 12.65 1.37 5.28
C LYS A 68 12.46 1.85 6.72
N ASN A 69 13.53 1.74 7.50
CA ASN A 69 13.56 2.34 8.82
C ASN A 69 13.93 3.82 8.63
N TYR A 70 12.99 4.69 8.93
CA TYR A 70 13.25 6.12 8.86
C TYR A 70 14.06 6.52 10.09
N LYS A 71 15.37 6.71 9.88
CA LYS A 71 16.31 7.14 10.92
C LYS A 71 15.98 8.53 11.46
N GLU A 72 15.28 9.34 10.67
CA GLU A 72 14.75 10.64 11.06
C GLU A 72 13.29 10.45 11.44
N ASP A 73 12.92 11.00 12.60
CA ASP A 73 11.53 11.01 13.03
C ASP A 73 10.73 11.88 12.05
N ILE A 74 9.80 11.26 11.33
CA ILE A 74 9.05 11.96 10.27
C ILE A 74 7.72 12.43 10.84
N GLY A 75 7.44 13.70 10.60
CA GLY A 75 6.20 14.33 11.03
C GLY A 75 6.41 15.17 12.28
N TYR A 76 5.30 15.55 12.89
CA TYR A 76 5.30 16.36 14.09
C TYR A 76 4.53 15.66 15.20
N VAL A 77 4.85 16.04 16.44
CA VAL A 77 4.08 15.66 17.61
C VAL A 77 3.32 16.88 18.07
N TRP A 78 2.00 16.77 18.21
CA TRP A 78 1.17 17.85 18.72
C TRP A 78 0.65 17.51 20.12
N HIS A 79 0.66 18.46 21.04
CA HIS A 79 0.13 18.32 22.38
C HIS A 79 -1.20 19.05 22.49
N LEU A 80 -2.19 18.40 23.09
CA LEU A 80 -3.47 19.02 23.41
C LEU A 80 -3.41 19.63 24.81
N GLU A 81 -3.49 20.95 24.87
CA GLU A 81 -3.47 21.71 26.12
C GLU A 81 -4.53 22.81 26.08
N ASN A 82 -5.42 22.84 27.08
CA ASN A 82 -6.48 23.83 27.21
C ASN A 82 -7.34 23.94 25.93
N MET A 83 -7.75 22.80 25.37
CA MET A 83 -8.55 22.70 24.15
C MET A 83 -7.84 23.22 22.88
N GLU A 84 -6.53 23.46 22.94
CA GLU A 84 -5.72 23.87 21.79
C GLU A 84 -4.62 22.84 21.48
N VAL A 85 -4.38 22.64 20.18
CA VAL A 85 -3.40 21.68 19.69
C VAL A 85 -2.14 22.46 19.35
N VAL A 86 -1.07 22.23 20.12
CA VAL A 86 0.19 22.95 20.00
C VAL A 86 1.27 22.01 19.50
N LYS A 87 2.00 22.42 18.47
CA LYS A 87 3.15 21.67 17.97
C LYS A 87 4.25 21.61 19.04
N THR A 88 4.89 20.45 19.18
CA THR A 88 5.99 20.23 20.13
C THR A 88 7.30 19.93 19.42
N ASP A 89 8.40 19.95 20.19
CA ASP A 89 9.72 19.51 19.74
C ASP A 89 9.99 18.03 20.02
N TYR A 90 8.97 17.28 20.48
CA TYR A 90 9.11 15.84 20.67
C TYR A 90 9.17 15.12 19.32
N SER A 91 9.89 14.01 19.32
CA SER A 91 9.96 13.06 18.21
C SER A 91 8.86 12.00 18.37
N ASN A 92 8.22 11.50 17.30
CA ASN A 92 7.18 10.46 17.40
C ASN A 92 7.67 9.23 18.16
N THR A 93 8.92 8.83 17.93
CA THR A 93 9.57 7.69 18.60
C THR A 93 9.59 7.88 20.12
N ALA A 94 10.08 9.02 20.59
CA ALA A 94 10.16 9.33 22.01
C ALA A 94 8.77 9.36 22.67
N ILE A 95 7.78 9.98 22.02
CA ILE A 95 6.45 10.10 22.61
C ILE A 95 5.70 8.77 22.63
N LEU A 96 5.80 7.95 21.57
CA LEU A 96 5.23 6.59 21.53
C LEU A 96 5.88 5.67 22.58
N LYS A 97 7.21 5.76 22.78
CA LYS A 97 7.90 5.02 23.85
C LYS A 97 7.46 5.45 25.24
N SER A 98 7.19 6.74 25.43
CA SER A 98 6.74 7.30 26.71
C SER A 98 5.23 7.13 26.96
N ALA A 99 4.46 6.79 25.93
CA ALA A 99 3.01 6.60 26.04
C ALA A 99 2.67 5.45 27.00
N GLU A 100 1.68 5.66 27.86
CA GLU A 100 1.07 4.57 28.63
C GLU A 100 0.02 3.84 27.81
N LYS A 101 -0.64 4.58 26.89
CA LYS A 101 -1.68 4.07 26.00
C LYS A 101 -1.57 4.72 24.64
N ILE A 102 -1.80 3.93 23.59
CA ILE A 102 -1.82 4.40 22.21
C ILE A 102 -3.18 4.07 21.60
N ILE A 103 -3.81 5.05 20.96
CA ILE A 103 -5.08 4.90 20.26
C ILE A 103 -4.87 5.26 18.80
N PHE A 104 -5.14 4.33 17.90
CA PHE A 104 -5.33 4.64 16.49
C PHE A 104 -6.79 5.05 16.27
N MET A 105 -7.01 6.21 15.68
CA MET A 105 -8.33 6.77 15.43
C MET A 105 -8.46 7.14 13.96
N SER A 106 -9.44 6.54 13.30
CA SER A 106 -9.68 6.73 11.87
C SER A 106 -11.18 6.76 11.58
N PRO A 107 -11.66 7.53 10.59
CA PRO A 107 -13.06 7.55 10.19
C PRO A 107 -13.57 6.20 9.72
N TYR A 108 -12.73 5.37 9.12
CA TYR A 108 -13.10 4.02 8.71
C TYR A 108 -11.85 3.15 8.77
N LEU A 109 -11.95 1.94 9.33
CA LEU A 109 -10.78 1.07 9.33
C LEU A 109 -10.53 0.56 7.91
N CYS A 110 -9.68 1.26 7.17
CA CYS A 110 -9.17 0.78 5.91
C CYS A 110 -7.97 -0.15 6.16
N GLN A 111 -7.82 -1.15 5.29
CA GLN A 111 -6.75 -2.15 5.46
C GLN A 111 -5.35 -1.52 5.32
N VAL A 112 -5.22 -0.42 4.55
CA VAL A 112 -3.96 0.33 4.41
C VAL A 112 -3.57 1.02 5.71
N ASP A 113 -4.54 1.62 6.40
CA ASP A 113 -4.28 2.37 7.63
C ASP A 113 -3.96 1.43 8.79
N ALA A 114 -4.65 0.29 8.84
CA ALA A 114 -4.41 -0.76 9.83
C ALA A 114 -2.96 -1.26 9.78
N ILE A 115 -2.46 -1.59 8.58
CA ILE A 115 -1.07 -2.04 8.43
C ILE A 115 -0.08 -0.91 8.71
N ALA A 116 -0.39 0.32 8.31
CA ALA A 116 0.47 1.48 8.51
C ALA A 116 0.67 1.74 10.02
N PHE A 117 -0.42 1.63 10.78
CA PHE A 117 -0.37 1.71 12.23
C PHE A 117 0.43 0.54 12.83
N GLU A 118 0.23 -0.69 12.37
CA GLU A 118 1.02 -1.84 12.86
C GLU A 118 2.52 -1.66 12.59
N ILE A 119 2.90 -1.20 11.39
CA ILE A 119 4.31 -0.94 11.06
C ILE A 119 4.87 0.19 11.95
N LEU A 120 4.12 1.27 12.17
CA LEU A 120 4.52 2.36 13.09
C LEU A 120 4.88 1.81 14.46
N ILE A 121 3.97 1.02 15.04
CA ILE A 121 4.11 0.44 16.37
C ILE A 121 5.30 -0.52 16.40
N ASN A 122 5.41 -1.43 15.42
CA ASN A 122 6.47 -2.42 15.37
C ASN A 122 7.86 -1.80 15.16
N GLN A 123 7.98 -0.76 14.31
CA GLN A 123 9.25 -0.08 14.10
C GLN A 123 9.68 0.75 15.32
N THR A 124 8.72 1.33 16.04
CA THR A 124 9.00 2.24 17.15
C THR A 124 9.22 1.51 18.49
N LEU A 125 8.38 0.52 18.76
CA LEU A 125 8.31 -0.19 20.04
C LEU A 125 8.84 -1.63 19.94
N GLY A 126 9.05 -2.17 18.73
CA GLY A 126 9.30 -3.60 18.56
C GLY A 126 8.05 -4.38 18.88
N LYS A 127 8.04 -5.08 20.02
CA LYS A 127 6.82 -5.71 20.54
C LYS A 127 6.18 -4.76 21.54
N ALA A 128 5.00 -4.23 21.21
CA ALA A 128 4.27 -3.37 22.14
C ALA A 128 3.96 -4.11 23.45
N ASP A 129 4.44 -3.56 24.56
CA ASP A 129 4.18 -4.00 25.94
C ASP A 129 3.06 -3.20 26.60
N LYS A 130 2.41 -2.33 25.82
CA LYS A 130 1.41 -1.36 26.25
C LYS A 130 0.11 -1.47 25.44
N PRO A 131 -1.04 -1.04 26.00
CA PRO A 131 -2.30 -1.08 25.28
C PRO A 131 -2.26 -0.25 24.00
N CYS A 132 -2.43 -0.93 22.87
CA CYS A 132 -2.68 -0.33 21.56
C CYS A 132 -4.13 -0.60 21.20
N LEU A 133 -4.90 0.46 20.96
CA LEU A 133 -6.34 0.37 20.78
C LEU A 133 -6.76 1.07 19.48
N TYR A 134 -7.96 0.74 18.99
CA TYR A 134 -8.58 1.37 17.85
C TYR A 134 -9.90 2.03 18.24
N CYS A 135 -10.11 3.24 17.72
CA CYS A 135 -11.35 3.99 17.80
C CYS A 135 -11.86 4.27 16.38
N SER A 136 -13.07 3.80 16.11
CA SER A 136 -13.78 4.19 14.90
C SER A 136 -14.35 5.60 15.07
N ALA A 137 -14.00 6.47 14.14
CA ALA A 137 -14.67 7.74 13.94
C ALA A 137 -15.65 7.67 12.76
N GLU A 138 -16.22 6.48 12.52
CA GLU A 138 -17.19 6.21 11.47
C GLU A 138 -18.51 6.90 11.79
N SER A 139 -18.64 8.12 11.27
CA SER A 139 -19.82 8.97 11.10
C SER A 139 -19.54 10.40 11.56
N PHE A 140 -20.14 11.38 10.90
CA PHE A 140 -20.26 12.74 11.43
C PHE A 140 -21.21 12.81 12.66
N ASP A 141 -21.65 11.67 13.21
CA ASP A 141 -22.42 11.58 14.44
C ASP A 141 -21.47 11.61 15.64
N ARG A 142 -21.40 12.78 16.28
CA ARG A 142 -20.55 13.00 17.45
C ARG A 142 -20.83 12.03 18.61
N GLU A 143 -22.04 11.50 18.75
CA GLU A 143 -22.35 10.57 19.84
C GLU A 143 -21.76 9.18 19.59
N LYS A 144 -21.78 8.70 18.34
CA LYS A 144 -21.12 7.44 17.97
C LYS A 144 -19.61 7.51 18.15
N ILE A 145 -19.01 8.62 17.74
CA ILE A 145 -17.58 8.88 17.96
C ILE A 145 -17.24 8.83 19.45
N LYS A 146 -18.00 9.56 20.29
CA LYS A 146 -17.80 9.53 21.75
C LYS A 146 -17.99 8.13 22.33
N LEU A 147 -18.94 7.36 21.81
CA LEU A 147 -19.17 5.99 22.25
C LEU A 147 -17.97 5.10 21.90
N SER A 148 -17.40 5.22 20.70
CA SER A 148 -16.19 4.49 20.30
C SER A 148 -14.97 4.93 21.12
N MET A 149 -14.78 6.23 21.36
CA MET A 149 -13.71 6.73 22.24
C MET A 149 -13.84 6.21 23.68
N LYS A 150 -15.06 6.02 24.19
CA LYS A 150 -15.29 5.43 25.52
C LYS A 150 -15.06 3.93 25.55
N ASN A 151 -15.25 3.25 24.42
CA ASN A 151 -15.14 1.80 24.29
C ASN A 151 -14.20 1.43 23.12
N PRO A 152 -12.92 1.81 23.22
CA PRO A 152 -11.95 1.49 22.18
C PRO A 152 -11.72 -0.03 22.14
N VAL A 153 -11.57 -0.57 20.94
CA VAL A 153 -11.30 -2.01 20.73
C VAL A 153 -9.80 -2.26 20.74
N ALA A 154 -9.37 -3.47 21.12
CA ALA A 154 -7.94 -3.76 21.08
C ALA A 154 -7.49 -3.98 19.64
N VAL A 155 -6.27 -3.54 19.28
CA VAL A 155 -5.75 -3.87 17.94
C VAL A 155 -5.46 -5.36 17.76
N THR A 156 -5.48 -6.14 18.84
CA THR A 156 -5.40 -7.60 18.83
C THR A 156 -6.75 -8.27 18.56
N ASP A 157 -7.85 -7.53 18.53
CA ASP A 157 -9.18 -8.09 18.23
C ASP A 157 -9.26 -8.52 16.76
N ASP A 158 -10.03 -9.60 16.49
CA ASP A 158 -10.06 -10.27 15.18
C ASP A 158 -10.37 -9.33 14.03
N PHE A 159 -11.33 -8.40 14.20
CA PHE A 159 -11.69 -7.42 13.17
C PHE A 159 -10.49 -6.54 12.71
N PHE A 160 -9.65 -6.09 13.66
CA PHE A 160 -8.48 -5.30 13.32
C PHE A 160 -7.41 -6.18 12.67
N GLN A 161 -7.20 -7.37 13.25
CA GLN A 161 -6.21 -8.34 12.76
C GLN A 161 -6.57 -8.90 11.38
N ASP A 162 -7.84 -9.04 11.04
CA ASP A 162 -8.31 -9.39 9.70
C ASP A 162 -7.87 -8.36 8.66
N SER A 163 -8.04 -7.07 8.99
CA SER A 163 -7.62 -5.96 8.13
C SER A 163 -6.10 -5.96 7.90
N VAL A 164 -5.34 -6.22 8.97
CA VAL A 164 -3.88 -6.37 8.93
C VAL A 164 -3.45 -7.57 8.08
N ARG A 165 -4.02 -8.76 8.32
CA ARG A 165 -3.69 -9.99 7.58
C ARG A 165 -3.97 -9.83 6.09
N PHE A 166 -5.15 -9.31 5.76
CA PHE A 166 -5.57 -9.06 4.39
C PHE A 166 -4.56 -8.19 3.64
N TYR A 167 -4.13 -7.07 4.24
CA TYR A 167 -3.18 -6.19 3.58
C TYR A 167 -1.74 -6.74 3.62
N THR A 168 -1.37 -7.51 4.63
CA THR A 168 -0.06 -8.15 4.72
C THR A 168 0.19 -9.06 3.51
N ALA A 169 -0.79 -9.88 3.15
CA ALA A 169 -0.72 -10.72 1.95
C ALA A 169 -0.50 -9.89 0.67
N LYS A 170 -1.23 -8.77 0.52
CA LYS A 170 -1.04 -7.83 -0.59
C LYS A 170 0.39 -7.32 -0.66
N ARG A 171 0.94 -6.90 0.48
CA ARG A 171 2.29 -6.32 0.58
C ARG A 171 3.37 -7.38 0.37
N PHE A 172 3.16 -8.61 0.83
CA PHE A 172 4.03 -9.74 0.51
C PHE A 172 4.11 -9.96 -1.01
N PHE A 173 2.97 -10.04 -1.69
CA PHE A 173 2.94 -10.20 -3.13
C PHE A 173 3.61 -9.02 -3.85
N GLU A 174 3.23 -7.78 -3.51
CA GLU A 174 3.75 -6.57 -4.16
C GLU A 174 5.26 -6.38 -3.95
N TYR A 175 5.77 -6.66 -2.76
CA TYR A 175 7.20 -6.59 -2.48
C TYR A 175 7.97 -7.50 -3.43
N ASN A 176 7.62 -8.79 -3.41
CA ASN A 176 8.34 -9.81 -4.14
C ASN A 176 8.13 -9.66 -5.66
N PHE A 177 6.90 -9.39 -6.11
CA PHE A 177 6.62 -9.18 -7.53
C PHE A 177 7.39 -7.98 -8.08
N ASN A 178 7.28 -6.81 -7.44
CA ASN A 178 7.92 -5.61 -7.96
C ASN A 178 9.44 -5.72 -7.97
N PHE A 179 10.05 -6.30 -6.92
CA PHE A 179 11.51 -6.47 -6.89
C PHE A 179 12.01 -7.40 -7.99
N ASN A 180 11.38 -8.58 -8.15
CA ASN A 180 11.73 -9.50 -9.23
C ASN A 180 11.49 -8.86 -10.59
N SER A 181 10.37 -8.15 -10.78
CA SER A 181 10.08 -7.46 -12.04
C SER A 181 11.15 -6.44 -12.42
N CYS A 182 11.62 -5.63 -11.46
CA CYS A 182 12.69 -4.66 -11.68
C CYS A 182 13.97 -5.30 -12.22
N VAL A 183 14.31 -6.50 -11.75
CA VAL A 183 15.56 -7.17 -12.11
C VAL A 183 15.38 -8.02 -13.36
N LEU A 184 14.33 -8.84 -13.41
CA LEU A 184 14.18 -9.91 -14.40
C LEU A 184 13.55 -9.46 -15.71
N PHE A 185 12.75 -8.37 -15.72
CA PHE A 185 12.26 -7.78 -16.97
C PHE A 185 13.21 -6.72 -17.55
N LYS A 186 14.18 -6.23 -16.78
CA LYS A 186 15.11 -5.19 -17.26
C LYS A 186 15.85 -5.56 -18.56
N PRO A 187 16.37 -6.78 -18.74
CA PRO A 187 16.98 -7.16 -20.02
C PRO A 187 15.99 -7.12 -21.19
N ALA A 188 14.75 -7.53 -20.98
CA ALA A 188 13.70 -7.50 -22.01
C ALA A 188 13.33 -6.05 -22.40
N LEU A 189 13.18 -5.17 -21.40
CA LEU A 189 12.94 -3.74 -21.59
C LEU A 189 14.08 -3.09 -22.39
N GLN A 190 15.33 -3.37 -22.03
CA GLN A 190 16.51 -2.85 -22.73
C GLN A 190 16.58 -3.34 -24.18
N LYS A 191 16.31 -4.63 -24.43
CA LYS A 191 16.25 -5.19 -25.80
C LYS A 191 15.15 -4.55 -26.65
N ALA A 192 14.05 -4.10 -26.04
CA ALA A 192 12.98 -3.35 -26.69
C ALA A 192 13.26 -1.84 -26.85
N GLY A 193 14.42 -1.35 -26.39
CA GLY A 193 14.79 0.06 -26.50
C GLY A 193 14.16 0.97 -25.42
N ILE A 194 13.73 0.38 -24.30
CA ILE A 194 13.20 1.09 -23.13
C ILE A 194 14.34 1.22 -22.13
N LEU A 195 14.96 2.40 -22.10
CA LEU A 195 16.15 2.69 -21.30
C LEU A 195 15.84 3.49 -20.02
N ASN A 196 14.57 3.82 -19.78
CA ASN A 196 14.16 4.51 -18.56
C ASN A 196 14.45 3.61 -17.34
N SER A 197 15.26 4.09 -16.41
CA SER A 197 15.66 3.36 -15.20
C SER A 197 14.51 3.14 -14.22
N ASP A 198 13.45 3.94 -14.34
CA ASP A 198 12.42 4.03 -13.30
C ASP A 198 11.14 3.26 -13.66
N PHE A 199 11.03 2.78 -14.90
CA PHE A 199 9.88 1.97 -15.32
C PHE A 199 9.94 0.57 -14.71
N VAL A 200 8.84 0.15 -14.08
CA VAL A 200 8.70 -1.16 -13.45
C VAL A 200 7.39 -1.79 -13.87
N PHE A 201 7.46 -3.05 -14.31
CA PHE A 201 6.26 -3.88 -14.44
C PHE A 201 5.71 -4.24 -13.06
N THR A 202 4.76 -3.44 -12.58
CA THR A 202 3.91 -3.85 -11.48
C THR A 202 2.94 -4.94 -11.94
N LYS A 203 2.35 -5.65 -10.99
CA LYS A 203 1.36 -6.70 -11.26
C LYS A 203 0.21 -6.21 -12.16
N TYR A 204 -0.23 -4.96 -12.01
CA TYR A 204 -1.28 -4.39 -12.85
C TYR A 204 -0.73 -4.02 -14.23
N VAL A 205 0.34 -3.21 -14.28
CA VAL A 205 0.91 -2.71 -15.54
C VAL A 205 1.23 -3.87 -16.50
N PHE A 206 1.78 -4.97 -15.99
CA PHE A 206 2.09 -6.15 -16.79
C PHE A 206 0.84 -6.80 -17.40
N GLN A 207 -0.18 -7.08 -16.57
CA GLN A 207 -1.39 -7.79 -17.04
C GLN A 207 -2.20 -6.91 -18.00
N ILE A 208 -2.27 -5.59 -17.75
CA ILE A 208 -2.91 -4.63 -18.67
C ILE A 208 -2.17 -4.60 -20.01
N PHE A 209 -0.84 -4.45 -19.98
CA PHE A 209 -0.02 -4.42 -21.18
C PHE A 209 -0.27 -5.64 -22.08
N TYR A 210 -0.37 -6.84 -21.48
CA TYR A 210 -0.72 -8.05 -22.23
C TYR A 210 -2.18 -8.13 -22.67
N ALA A 211 -3.13 -7.70 -21.85
CA ALA A 211 -4.55 -7.70 -22.22
C ALA A 211 -4.84 -6.79 -23.43
N LEU A 212 -4.02 -5.76 -23.63
CA LEU A 212 -4.10 -4.86 -24.78
C LEU A 212 -3.44 -5.42 -26.03
N LYS A 213 -2.60 -6.48 -25.96
CA LYS A 213 -1.69 -6.93 -27.04
C LYS A 213 -2.31 -7.03 -28.44
N ASN A 214 -3.57 -7.48 -28.54
CA ASN A 214 -4.27 -7.68 -29.82
C ASN A 214 -5.31 -6.58 -30.12
N LYS A 215 -5.37 -5.53 -29.29
CA LYS A 215 -6.21 -4.36 -29.49
C LYS A 215 -5.43 -3.28 -30.25
N SER A 216 -6.16 -2.48 -30.98
CA SER A 216 -5.73 -1.23 -31.61
C SER A 216 -6.78 -0.18 -31.33
N ASP A 217 -6.39 1.09 -31.33
CA ASP A 217 -7.30 2.22 -31.13
C ASP A 217 -8.14 2.09 -29.84
N PHE A 218 -7.48 1.74 -28.73
CA PHE A 218 -8.15 1.55 -27.44
C PHE A 218 -8.24 2.88 -26.68
N SER A 219 -9.41 3.18 -26.14
CA SER A 219 -9.67 4.44 -25.44
C SER A 219 -9.16 4.42 -23.98
N PHE A 220 -9.01 5.60 -23.38
CA PHE A 220 -8.73 5.72 -21.96
C PHE A 220 -9.82 5.06 -21.12
N ASP A 221 -11.09 5.28 -21.48
CA ASP A 221 -12.24 4.67 -20.80
C ASP A 221 -12.21 3.14 -20.90
N ASP A 222 -11.84 2.55 -22.05
CA ASP A 222 -11.69 1.09 -22.19
C ASP A 222 -10.62 0.53 -21.25
N MET A 223 -9.51 1.27 -21.09
CA MET A 223 -8.45 0.89 -20.15
C MET A 223 -8.91 1.07 -18.70
N PHE A 224 -9.61 2.16 -18.40
CA PHE A 224 -10.18 2.45 -17.09
C PHE A 224 -11.13 1.34 -16.67
N ASP A 225 -12.13 1.02 -17.49
CA ASP A 225 -13.13 0.00 -17.20
C ASP A 225 -12.48 -1.38 -17.03
N MET A 226 -11.50 -1.71 -17.86
CA MET A 226 -10.75 -2.95 -17.73
C MET A 226 -9.97 -3.02 -16.41
N ILE A 227 -9.32 -1.93 -15.97
CA ILE A 227 -8.54 -1.87 -14.72
C ILE A 227 -9.46 -1.87 -13.49
N TYR A 228 -10.58 -1.17 -13.57
CA TYR A 228 -11.51 -0.99 -12.46
C TYR A 228 -12.41 -2.21 -12.25
N TYR A 229 -12.85 -2.86 -13.34
CA TYR A 229 -13.73 -4.05 -13.32
C TYR A 229 -13.00 -5.28 -13.87
N TRP A 230 -11.79 -5.56 -13.36
CA TRP A 230 -10.96 -6.65 -13.86
C TRP A 230 -11.57 -8.01 -13.49
N LYS A 231 -12.31 -8.60 -14.44
CA LYS A 231 -13.05 -9.85 -14.26
C LYS A 231 -12.22 -11.11 -14.43
N GLY A 232 -11.09 -11.05 -15.14
CA GLY A 232 -10.34 -12.24 -15.52
C GLY A 232 -11.17 -13.20 -16.37
N THR A 233 -11.03 -14.51 -16.12
CA THR A 233 -11.86 -15.57 -16.72
C THR A 233 -13.24 -15.71 -16.05
N GLY A 234 -13.44 -15.07 -14.89
CA GLY A 234 -14.61 -15.25 -14.03
C GLY A 234 -14.51 -16.43 -13.05
N LEU A 235 -13.37 -17.14 -13.00
CA LEU A 235 -13.11 -18.19 -12.01
C LEU A 235 -12.86 -17.63 -10.60
N TYR A 236 -12.31 -16.42 -10.51
CA TYR A 236 -11.95 -15.75 -9.28
C TYR A 236 -12.79 -14.47 -9.07
N PRO A 237 -12.82 -13.90 -7.85
CA PRO A 237 -13.47 -12.62 -7.61
C PRO A 237 -12.95 -11.52 -8.53
N GLU A 238 -13.85 -10.61 -8.90
CA GLU A 238 -13.48 -9.41 -9.65
C GLU A 238 -12.51 -8.55 -8.82
N ALA A 239 -11.45 -8.09 -9.49
CA ALA A 239 -10.47 -7.21 -8.89
C ALA A 239 -10.64 -5.78 -9.41
N SER A 240 -10.35 -4.81 -8.55
CA SER A 240 -10.40 -3.40 -8.90
C SER A 240 -9.11 -2.68 -8.53
N SER A 241 -8.85 -1.57 -9.21
CA SER A 241 -7.75 -0.67 -8.91
C SER A 241 -8.14 0.76 -9.24
N PHE A 242 -8.01 1.66 -8.25
CA PHE A 242 -8.23 3.09 -8.43
C PHE A 242 -7.04 3.81 -9.10
N TYR A 243 -6.01 3.06 -9.51
CA TYR A 243 -4.77 3.61 -10.08
C TYR A 243 -4.69 3.49 -11.60
N SER A 244 -5.84 3.44 -12.29
CA SER A 244 -5.94 3.38 -13.75
C SER A 244 -5.08 4.45 -14.42
N ASP A 245 -5.23 5.69 -13.98
CA ASP A 245 -4.55 6.86 -14.55
C ASP A 245 -3.03 6.70 -14.42
N THR A 246 -2.56 6.23 -13.26
CA THR A 246 -1.14 5.98 -13.01
C THR A 246 -0.61 4.83 -13.86
N ILE A 247 -1.39 3.77 -14.05
CA ILE A 247 -1.01 2.63 -14.90
C ILE A 247 -0.86 3.07 -16.35
N VAL A 248 -1.83 3.82 -16.88
CA VAL A 248 -1.80 4.34 -18.26
C VAL A 248 -0.64 5.31 -18.43
N GLN A 249 -0.46 6.26 -17.50
CA GLN A 249 0.64 7.21 -17.55
C GLN A 249 2.00 6.50 -17.54
N ASN A 250 2.18 5.44 -16.74
CA ASN A 250 3.43 4.66 -16.72
C ASN A 250 3.73 3.99 -18.08
N LEU A 251 2.70 3.54 -18.81
CA LEU A 251 2.88 2.96 -20.15
C LEU A 251 3.26 4.05 -21.17
N ILE A 252 2.66 5.23 -21.08
CA ILE A 252 2.98 6.40 -21.92
C ILE A 252 4.42 6.87 -21.67
N ASP A 253 4.79 7.07 -20.40
CA ASP A 253 6.12 7.57 -19.99
C ASP A 253 7.25 6.59 -20.35
N ALA A 254 6.95 5.29 -20.40
CA ALA A 254 7.86 4.27 -20.88
C ALA A 254 7.96 4.21 -22.42
N GLY A 255 7.09 4.93 -23.13
CA GLY A 255 6.98 4.91 -24.59
C GLY A 255 6.45 3.59 -25.12
N LEU A 256 5.60 2.88 -24.36
CA LEU A 256 4.99 1.61 -24.75
C LEU A 256 3.72 1.82 -25.56
N ILE A 257 2.95 2.85 -25.22
CA ILE A 257 1.74 3.28 -25.94
C ILE A 257 1.85 4.78 -26.25
N GLU A 258 1.15 5.23 -27.28
CA GLU A 258 1.07 6.64 -27.67
C GLU A 258 -0.33 7.03 -28.11
N ASP A 259 -0.69 8.30 -27.91
CA ASP A 259 -1.95 8.87 -28.39
C ASP A 259 -1.96 8.83 -29.92
N ASN A 260 -2.99 8.21 -30.50
CA ASN A 260 -3.10 8.04 -31.94
C ASN A 260 -3.91 9.16 -32.62
N GLY A 261 -4.45 10.11 -31.85
CA GLY A 261 -5.21 11.26 -32.34
C GLY A 261 -6.65 10.96 -32.77
N ASN A 262 -7.16 9.74 -32.58
CA ASN A 262 -8.54 9.38 -32.92
C ASN A 262 -9.56 9.73 -31.82
N GLY A 263 -9.08 10.03 -30.60
CA GLY A 263 -9.92 10.31 -29.42
C GLY A 263 -10.28 11.78 -29.22
N THR A 264 -10.93 12.07 -28.10
CA THR A 264 -11.23 13.44 -27.64
C THR A 264 -10.24 13.86 -26.55
N GLU A 265 -10.30 15.13 -26.11
CA GLU A 265 -9.49 15.62 -24.99
C GLU A 265 -9.79 14.85 -23.68
N ASP A 266 -11.07 14.53 -23.45
CA ASP A 266 -11.55 13.82 -22.26
C ASP A 266 -11.41 12.29 -22.36
N ASN A 267 -11.32 11.74 -23.58
CA ASN A 267 -11.15 10.31 -23.79
C ASN A 267 -10.21 10.06 -24.97
N LYS A 268 -8.91 10.12 -24.68
CA LYS A 268 -7.84 9.88 -25.66
C LYS A 268 -7.80 8.42 -26.08
N HIS A 269 -7.37 8.19 -27.32
CA HIS A 269 -7.21 6.88 -27.89
C HIS A 269 -5.73 6.57 -28.08
N TYR A 270 -5.37 5.30 -27.92
CA TYR A 270 -3.98 4.88 -27.88
C TYR A 270 -3.73 3.67 -28.77
N ASP A 271 -2.50 3.60 -29.29
CA ASP A 271 -1.92 2.44 -29.94
C ASP A 271 -0.59 2.07 -29.30
N PHE A 272 -0.14 0.82 -29.52
CA PHE A 272 1.24 0.46 -29.17
C PHE A 272 2.22 1.16 -30.09
N THR A 273 3.27 1.72 -29.50
CA THR A 273 4.45 2.16 -30.23
C THR A 273 5.20 0.95 -30.80
N GLU A 274 6.16 1.18 -31.69
CA GLU A 274 7.05 0.12 -32.17
C GLU A 274 7.87 -0.53 -31.04
N LYS A 275 8.22 0.23 -29.98
CA LYS A 275 8.89 -0.32 -28.79
C LYS A 275 7.94 -1.23 -28.00
N GLY A 276 6.68 -0.80 -27.81
CA GLY A 276 5.65 -1.61 -27.17
C GLY A 276 5.43 -2.93 -27.90
N LYS A 277 5.28 -2.90 -29.23
CA LYS A 277 5.15 -4.11 -30.05
C LYS A 277 6.38 -5.00 -29.98
N ALA A 278 7.58 -4.41 -30.03
CA ALA A 278 8.83 -5.16 -29.95
C ALA A 278 9.01 -5.89 -28.61
N LEU A 279 8.56 -5.28 -27.50
CA LEU A 279 8.71 -5.83 -26.16
C LEU A 279 8.06 -7.20 -25.99
N PHE A 280 6.94 -7.47 -26.66
CA PHE A 280 6.29 -8.79 -26.63
C PHE A 280 7.17 -9.94 -27.13
N LYS A 281 8.25 -9.66 -27.88
CA LYS A 281 9.21 -10.67 -28.33
C LYS A 281 10.17 -11.11 -27.22
N PHE A 282 10.28 -10.32 -26.16
CA PHE A 282 11.26 -10.53 -25.07
C PHE A 282 10.59 -10.84 -23.73
N ILE A 283 9.26 -10.89 -23.69
CA ILE A 283 8.51 -11.32 -22.51
C ILE A 283 7.84 -12.66 -22.79
N ASN A 284 7.97 -13.59 -21.86
CA ASN A 284 7.36 -14.90 -21.96
C ASN A 284 5.83 -14.74 -21.94
N PRO A 285 5.10 -15.18 -22.99
CA PRO A 285 3.64 -15.07 -23.03
C PRO A 285 2.95 -15.86 -21.92
N GLU A 286 3.58 -16.88 -21.34
CA GLU A 286 3.03 -17.64 -20.21
C GLU A 286 3.08 -16.90 -18.86
N CYS A 287 3.74 -15.74 -18.80
CA CYS A 287 3.65 -14.84 -17.66
C CYS A 287 2.35 -14.02 -17.69
N TRP A 288 1.60 -14.01 -18.80
CA TRP A 288 0.26 -13.44 -18.80
C TRP A 288 -0.71 -14.37 -18.07
N ASP A 289 -1.30 -13.85 -16.99
CA ASP A 289 -2.26 -14.56 -16.16
C ASP A 289 -3.41 -13.60 -15.87
N ILE A 290 -4.45 -13.72 -16.69
CA ILE A 290 -5.63 -12.86 -16.62
C ILE A 290 -6.36 -13.00 -15.27
N ASP A 291 -6.13 -14.08 -14.51
CA ASP A 291 -6.77 -14.34 -13.23
C ASP A 291 -5.92 -13.91 -12.02
N MET A 292 -4.69 -13.46 -12.23
CA MET A 292 -3.73 -13.15 -11.16
C MET A 292 -4.28 -12.17 -10.12
N LEU A 293 -4.98 -11.13 -10.56
CA LEU A 293 -5.54 -10.12 -9.64
C LEU A 293 -6.66 -10.69 -8.78
N GLY A 294 -7.51 -11.58 -9.33
CA GLY A 294 -8.54 -12.29 -8.58
C GLY A 294 -7.97 -13.34 -7.62
N LYS A 295 -6.93 -14.08 -8.04
CA LYS A 295 -6.18 -14.99 -7.16
C LYS A 295 -5.61 -14.27 -5.94
N LEU A 296 -5.07 -13.06 -6.15
CA LEU A 296 -4.53 -12.26 -5.06
C LEU A 296 -5.60 -11.91 -4.01
N ILE A 297 -6.84 -11.64 -4.41
CA ILE A 297 -7.94 -11.40 -3.46
C ILE A 297 -8.20 -12.65 -2.61
N VAL A 298 -8.25 -13.82 -3.25
CA VAL A 298 -8.43 -15.10 -2.53
C VAL A 298 -7.29 -15.34 -1.56
N TRP A 299 -6.05 -15.08 -1.95
CA TRP A 299 -4.91 -15.19 -1.04
C TRP A 299 -4.97 -14.18 0.11
N GLN A 300 -5.40 -12.94 -0.13
CA GLN A 300 -5.58 -11.95 0.94
C GLN A 300 -6.60 -12.40 1.98
N GLN A 301 -7.67 -13.08 1.56
CA GLN A 301 -8.70 -13.61 2.46
C GLN A 301 -8.25 -14.84 3.27
N ASN A 302 -7.27 -15.59 2.77
CA ASN A 302 -6.80 -16.86 3.35
C ASN A 302 -5.36 -16.76 3.87
N TRP A 303 -4.92 -15.56 4.24
CA TRP A 303 -3.60 -15.33 4.80
C TRP A 303 -3.59 -15.65 6.31
N PRO A 304 -2.58 -16.36 6.84
CA PRO A 304 -1.30 -16.74 6.20
C PRO A 304 -1.26 -18.13 5.55
N GLU A 305 -2.35 -18.90 5.57
CA GLU A 305 -2.39 -20.29 5.11
C GLU A 305 -2.00 -20.44 3.63
N CYS A 306 -2.38 -19.48 2.80
CA CYS A 306 -2.05 -19.47 1.36
C CYS A 306 -0.62 -19.01 1.04
N LYS A 307 0.19 -18.65 2.04
CA LYS A 307 1.52 -18.04 1.79
C LYS A 307 2.38 -18.91 0.88
N ARG A 308 2.41 -20.23 1.12
CA ARG A 308 3.23 -21.15 0.31
C ARG A 308 2.79 -21.19 -1.16
N GLU A 309 1.48 -21.19 -1.40
CA GLU A 309 0.91 -21.15 -2.75
C GLU A 309 1.32 -19.87 -3.48
N MET A 310 1.30 -18.73 -2.77
CA MET A 310 1.73 -17.44 -3.33
C MET A 310 3.24 -17.41 -3.65
N GLU A 311 4.08 -18.00 -2.78
CA GLU A 311 5.51 -18.16 -3.06
C GLU A 311 5.75 -19.01 -4.31
N ASP A 312 5.10 -20.17 -4.38
CA ASP A 312 5.24 -21.10 -5.51
C ASP A 312 4.76 -20.44 -6.82
N TYR A 313 3.68 -19.66 -6.78
CA TYR A 313 3.21 -18.86 -7.91
C TYR A 313 4.27 -17.87 -8.40
N LEU A 314 4.82 -17.04 -7.49
CA LEU A 314 5.82 -16.04 -7.85
C LEU A 314 7.08 -16.70 -8.43
N VAL A 315 7.53 -17.80 -7.83
CA VAL A 315 8.69 -18.57 -8.34
C VAL A 315 8.42 -19.08 -9.75
N GLN A 316 7.27 -19.72 -9.99
CA GLN A 316 6.92 -20.24 -11.32
C GLN A 316 6.81 -19.11 -12.34
N PHE A 317 6.13 -18.02 -12.00
CA PHE A 317 5.97 -16.85 -12.86
C PHE A 317 7.31 -16.30 -13.34
N PHE A 318 8.24 -16.05 -12.43
CA PHE A 318 9.51 -15.43 -12.78
C PHE A 318 10.53 -16.41 -13.36
N ARG A 319 10.49 -17.70 -13.01
CA ARG A 319 11.30 -18.74 -13.67
C ARG A 319 11.02 -18.81 -15.17
N LYS A 320 9.73 -18.78 -15.56
CA LYS A 320 9.32 -18.75 -16.97
C LYS A 320 9.96 -17.57 -17.72
N GLN A 321 10.00 -16.38 -17.11
CA GLN A 321 10.64 -15.23 -17.73
C GLN A 321 12.17 -15.36 -17.80
N MET A 322 12.80 -15.91 -16.75
CA MET A 322 14.25 -16.14 -16.74
C MET A 322 14.67 -17.12 -17.83
N GLU A 323 13.96 -18.25 -17.96
CA GLU A 323 14.21 -19.28 -18.97
C GLU A 323 13.96 -18.77 -20.40
N PHE A 324 13.08 -17.78 -20.57
CA PHE A 324 12.81 -17.16 -21.87
C PHE A 324 13.87 -16.11 -22.27
N ASN A 325 14.52 -15.49 -21.28
CA ASN A 325 15.53 -14.44 -21.48
C ASN A 325 16.96 -14.97 -21.64
N GLY A 326 17.23 -16.19 -21.13
CA GLY A 326 18.51 -16.90 -21.24
C GLY A 326 18.71 -17.56 -22.60
#